data_AF-A0A937NP08-F1
#
_entry.id   AF-A0A937NP08-F1
#
_cell.length_a   1.000
_cell.length_b   1.000
_cell.length_c   1.000
_cell.angle_alpha   90.00
_cell.angle_beta   90.00
_cell.angle_gamma   90.00
#
_symmetry.space_group_name_H-M   'P 1'
#
loop_
_entity.id
_entity.type
_entity.pdbx_description
1 polymer ?
#
loop_
_entity_poly.entity_id
_entity_poly.type
_entity_poly.pdbx_seq_one_letter_code
_entity_poly.pdbx_strand_id
1 'polypeptide(L)'
;MEIVIQIRLFAGIMIALAVALTGCGGTLEPTATPTPTPSPPPTATATPAPTDTPLPTDTPQPTKTPLPTNAPTPIPSHTPTPPHTDTPTPEDTPTPVVELTPIDAITAGRTGEEVTVEGTVVGAASFSAGFKFTLDDGTGQVVLLLWHNVYDDCWDAASINLGAKVRATGEVGQYEGELQIEPGFGGDVKAIEGAVAWATPREIGSLTGDDEGQRVMIEGEVIRVEGLRSAVKVFVGDDSGEILVFVWRNVLDRIADNTTLGTPGSRVRVVGTVEMYEGNLEVVPALPSDVMVLGMP
;
A
#
# COMPACT_ATOMS: atom_id res chain seq x y z
N MET A 1 -14.19 -10.44 -40.79
CA MET A 1 -15.51 -9.93 -40.37
C MET A 1 -15.81 -10.62 -39.06
N GLU A 2 -15.99 -9.80 -38.03
CA GLU A 2 -15.61 -10.04 -36.63
C GLU A 2 -16.35 -11.18 -35.92
N ILE A 3 -15.60 -11.89 -35.06
CA ILE A 3 -16.11 -12.80 -34.04
C ILE A 3 -16.12 -12.00 -32.75
N VAL A 4 -17.31 -11.58 -32.32
CA VAL A 4 -17.54 -10.84 -31.08
C VAL A 4 -17.55 -11.82 -29.91
N ILE A 5 -16.51 -11.73 -29.08
CA ILE A 5 -16.36 -12.45 -27.81
C ILE A 5 -17.25 -11.76 -26.77
N GLN A 6 -18.27 -12.48 -26.30
CA GLN A 6 -19.13 -12.07 -25.19
C GLN A 6 -18.37 -12.22 -23.87
N ILE A 7 -17.87 -11.10 -23.35
CA ILE A 7 -17.36 -10.95 -21.99
C ILE A 7 -18.56 -11.01 -21.04
N ARG A 8 -18.61 -12.04 -20.19
CA ARG A 8 -19.60 -12.13 -19.11
C ARG A 8 -19.15 -11.24 -17.94
N LEU A 9 -19.84 -10.11 -17.78
CA LEU A 9 -19.85 -9.34 -16.54
C LEU A 9 -20.39 -10.22 -15.40
N PHE A 10 -19.58 -10.47 -14.37
CA PHE A 10 -20.06 -10.86 -13.05
C PHE A 10 -20.61 -9.61 -12.35
N ALA A 11 -21.87 -9.28 -12.64
CA ALA A 11 -22.62 -8.33 -11.83
C ALA A 11 -22.98 -9.01 -10.50
N GLY A 12 -22.42 -8.48 -9.40
CA GLY A 12 -22.70 -8.90 -8.04
C GLY A 12 -24.19 -8.82 -7.74
N ILE A 13 -24.79 -9.98 -7.47
CA ILE A 13 -26.15 -10.13 -6.97
C ILE A 13 -26.15 -9.70 -5.49
N MET A 14 -26.43 -8.42 -5.24
CA MET A 14 -26.87 -7.93 -3.94
C MET A 14 -28.34 -8.30 -3.76
N ILE A 15 -28.60 -9.36 -2.99
CA ILE A 15 -29.94 -9.80 -2.62
C ILE A 15 -30.54 -8.76 -1.66
N ALA A 16 -31.44 -7.94 -2.20
CA ALA A 16 -32.37 -7.14 -1.43
C ALA A 16 -33.37 -8.06 -0.71
N LEU A 17 -33.09 -8.35 0.56
CA LEU A 17 -34.01 -9.06 1.44
C LEU A 17 -35.11 -8.11 1.92
N ALA A 18 -36.14 -7.92 1.11
CA ALA A 18 -37.37 -7.24 1.50
C ALA A 18 -38.22 -8.18 2.39
N VAL A 19 -38.01 -8.12 3.70
CA VAL A 19 -38.93 -8.73 4.67
C VAL A 19 -40.06 -7.75 4.95
N ALA A 20 -41.22 -8.01 4.36
CA ALA A 20 -42.47 -7.37 4.72
C ALA A 20 -42.94 -7.88 6.09
N LEU A 21 -42.75 -7.08 7.14
CA LEU A 21 -43.36 -7.25 8.46
C LEU A 21 -44.44 -6.16 8.66
N THR A 22 -45.65 -6.45 8.18
CA THR A 22 -46.87 -5.89 8.75
C THR A 22 -47.09 -6.48 10.14
N GLY A 23 -47.02 -5.65 11.19
CA GLY A 23 -47.29 -6.12 12.55
C GLY A 23 -47.37 -5.00 13.61
N CYS A 24 -48.62 -4.66 13.96
CA CYS A 24 -49.14 -4.04 15.19
C CYS A 24 -48.41 -2.85 15.86
N GLY A 25 -49.14 -1.73 15.89
CA GLY A 25 -48.87 -0.59 16.74
C GLY A 25 -48.97 -0.91 18.24
N GLY A 26 -47.92 -0.56 18.96
CA GLY A 26 -47.89 -0.41 20.41
C GLY A 26 -47.17 0.90 20.69
N THR A 27 -47.92 1.92 21.13
CA THR A 27 -47.39 3.20 21.58
C THR A 27 -46.60 2.98 22.87
N LEU A 28 -45.28 2.90 22.76
CA LEU A 28 -44.37 2.96 23.90
C LEU A 28 -44.01 4.42 24.13
N GLU A 29 -44.51 4.96 25.23
CA GLU A 29 -44.19 6.28 25.76
C GLU A 29 -42.69 6.36 26.07
N PRO A 30 -41.96 7.40 25.61
CA PRO A 30 -40.53 7.50 25.86
C PRO A 30 -40.27 7.81 27.34
N THR A 31 -39.69 6.84 28.05
CA THR A 31 -39.10 7.06 29.39
C THR A 31 -37.99 8.09 29.27
N ALA A 32 -38.11 9.19 30.01
CA ALA A 32 -37.09 10.24 30.07
C ALA A 32 -35.75 9.66 30.56
N THR A 33 -34.74 9.69 29.69
CA THR A 33 -33.35 9.38 30.03
C THR A 33 -32.84 10.39 31.06
N PRO A 34 -32.23 9.96 32.18
CA PRO A 34 -31.71 10.90 33.17
C PRO A 34 -30.62 11.77 32.54
N THR A 35 -30.76 13.08 32.72
CA THR A 35 -29.77 14.08 32.29
C THR A 35 -28.44 13.84 33.03
N PRO A 36 -27.30 13.74 32.34
CA PRO A 36 -26.01 13.56 33.00
C PRO A 36 -25.70 14.79 33.88
N THR A 37 -25.38 14.53 35.15
CA THR A 37 -24.91 15.53 36.10
C THR A 37 -23.59 16.14 35.57
N PRO A 38 -23.44 17.48 35.54
CA PRO A 38 -22.20 18.09 35.10
C PRO A 38 -21.02 17.66 35.99
N SER A 39 -19.96 17.15 35.36
CA SER A 39 -18.69 16.83 36.01
C SER A 39 -18.05 18.11 36.57
N PRO A 40 -17.44 18.08 37.76
CA PRO A 40 -16.75 19.25 38.31
C PRO A 40 -15.65 19.73 37.34
N PRO A 41 -15.42 21.05 37.25
CA PRO A 41 -14.38 21.61 36.40
C PRO A 41 -12.99 21.12 36.86
N PRO A 42 -12.04 20.89 35.94
CA PRO A 42 -10.70 20.45 36.29
C PRO A 42 -10.00 21.51 37.14
N THR A 43 -9.42 21.07 38.27
CA THR A 43 -8.60 21.91 39.14
C THR A 43 -7.34 22.33 38.37
N ALA A 44 -7.14 23.64 38.18
CA ALA A 44 -5.95 24.16 37.52
C ALA A 44 -4.68 23.72 38.29
N THR A 45 -3.88 22.86 37.66
CA THR A 45 -2.60 22.43 38.22
C THR A 45 -1.56 23.48 37.84
N ALA A 46 -0.88 24.06 38.83
CA ALA A 46 0.12 25.09 38.62
C ALA A 46 1.22 24.56 37.69
N THR A 47 1.41 25.24 36.55
CA THR A 47 2.51 24.97 35.62
C THR A 47 3.83 25.33 36.30
N PRO A 48 4.82 24.43 36.39
CA PRO A 48 6.12 24.75 36.96
C PRO A 48 6.80 25.86 36.13
N ALA A 49 7.44 26.79 36.81
CA ALA A 49 8.17 27.89 36.17
C ALA A 49 9.31 27.35 35.28
N PRO A 50 9.62 28.02 34.16
CA PRO A 50 10.72 27.61 33.28
C PRO A 50 12.05 27.65 34.06
N THR A 51 12.82 26.57 33.93
CA THR A 51 14.17 26.48 34.49
C THR A 51 15.15 27.17 33.53
N ASP A 52 16.00 28.04 34.07
CA ASP A 52 16.98 28.78 33.29
C ASP A 52 17.88 27.83 32.49
N THR A 53 17.94 28.08 31.18
CA THR A 53 18.80 27.33 30.26
C THR A 53 20.25 27.74 30.48
N PRO A 54 21.19 26.81 30.72
CA PRO A 54 22.59 27.16 30.93
C PRO A 54 23.18 27.82 29.68
N LEU A 55 23.95 28.88 29.91
CA LEU A 55 24.66 29.64 28.86
C LEU A 55 25.69 28.73 28.16
N PRO A 56 25.82 28.78 26.82
CA PRO A 56 26.79 27.97 26.08
C PRO A 56 28.23 28.30 26.51
N THR A 57 29.00 27.26 26.79
CA THR A 57 30.43 27.35 27.11
C THR A 57 31.25 27.62 25.85
N ASP A 58 32.22 28.53 25.94
CA ASP A 58 33.12 28.89 24.84
C ASP A 58 33.78 27.67 24.20
N THR A 59 33.64 27.55 22.88
CA THR A 59 34.26 26.49 22.09
C THR A 59 35.76 26.78 21.95
N PRO A 60 36.67 25.84 22.29
CA PRO A 60 38.11 26.09 22.21
C PRO A 60 38.53 26.35 20.76
N GLN A 61 39.34 27.39 20.57
CA GLN A 61 39.88 27.80 19.28
C GLN A 61 40.82 26.73 18.70
N PRO A 62 40.75 26.42 17.39
CA PRO A 62 41.60 25.39 16.77
C PRO A 62 43.08 25.75 16.85
N THR A 63 43.88 24.84 17.41
CA THR A 63 45.33 24.92 17.49
C THR A 63 45.93 24.74 16.10
N LYS A 64 46.84 25.62 15.68
CA LYS A 64 47.51 25.52 14.37
C LYS A 64 48.30 24.23 14.25
N THR A 65 47.97 23.42 13.26
CA THR A 65 48.70 22.21 12.87
C THR A 65 50.10 22.60 12.36
N PRO A 66 51.19 21.99 12.85
CA PRO A 66 52.54 22.26 12.35
C PRO A 66 52.67 21.83 10.88
N LEU A 67 53.43 22.62 10.11
CA LEU A 67 53.73 22.37 8.70
C LEU A 67 54.64 21.12 8.58
N PRO A 68 54.39 20.19 7.63
CA PRO A 68 55.20 19.00 7.48
C PRO A 68 56.63 19.33 7.03
N THR A 69 57.61 18.84 7.79
CA THR A 69 59.03 18.84 7.40
C THR A 69 59.23 17.77 6.33
N ASN A 70 59.78 18.15 5.17
CA ASN A 70 60.19 17.21 4.12
C ASN A 70 61.28 16.26 4.65
N ALA A 71 60.92 15.01 4.94
CA ALA A 71 61.86 13.94 5.18
C ALA A 71 62.37 13.37 3.84
N PRO A 72 63.66 13.01 3.71
CA PRO A 72 64.18 12.40 2.48
C PRO A 72 63.50 11.05 2.22
N THR A 73 63.01 10.87 1.00
CA THR A 73 62.34 9.65 0.53
C THR A 73 63.31 8.46 0.56
N PRO A 74 63.00 7.35 1.27
CA PRO A 74 63.82 6.14 1.21
C PRO A 74 63.75 5.52 -0.19
N ILE A 75 64.90 5.11 -0.72
CA ILE A 75 65.02 4.42 -2.01
C ILE A 75 64.42 3.00 -1.84
N PRO A 76 63.49 2.56 -2.71
CA PRO A 76 62.88 1.24 -2.59
C PRO A 76 63.90 0.13 -2.82
N SER A 77 64.02 -0.77 -1.85
CA SER A 77 64.78 -2.02 -1.98
C SER A 77 63.90 -3.08 -2.65
N HIS A 78 64.41 -3.72 -3.71
CA HIS A 78 63.70 -4.78 -4.42
C HIS A 78 63.49 -5.99 -3.51
N THR A 79 62.28 -6.13 -2.98
CA THR A 79 61.85 -7.34 -2.26
C THR A 79 61.32 -8.34 -3.30
N PRO A 80 61.80 -9.60 -3.31
CA PRO A 80 61.32 -10.59 -4.27
C PRO A 80 59.83 -10.90 -4.05
N THR A 81 59.04 -10.81 -5.11
CA THR A 81 57.61 -11.13 -5.14
C THR A 81 57.40 -12.61 -4.79
N PRO A 82 56.51 -12.96 -3.84
CA PRO A 82 56.19 -14.36 -3.56
C PRO A 82 55.55 -15.04 -4.78
N PRO A 83 55.77 -16.35 -4.98
CA PRO A 83 55.18 -17.09 -6.09
C PRO A 83 53.64 -17.05 -6.01
N HIS A 84 52.99 -16.81 -7.15
CA HIS A 84 51.54 -16.81 -7.28
C HIS A 84 51.00 -18.18 -6.86
N THR A 85 50.13 -18.20 -5.85
CA THR A 85 49.31 -19.37 -5.52
C THR A 85 48.03 -19.25 -6.32
N ASP A 86 47.77 -20.21 -7.21
CA ASP A 86 46.54 -20.23 -8.00
C ASP A 86 45.34 -20.34 -7.06
N THR A 87 44.56 -19.25 -6.96
CA THR A 87 43.27 -19.27 -6.27
C THR A 87 42.36 -20.24 -7.01
N PRO A 88 41.79 -21.26 -6.36
CA PRO A 88 40.85 -22.16 -7.02
C PRO A 88 39.70 -21.33 -7.61
N THR A 89 39.42 -21.53 -8.89
CA THR A 89 38.25 -20.94 -9.54
C THR A 89 37.01 -21.52 -8.88
N PRO A 90 36.09 -20.71 -8.33
CA PRO A 90 34.87 -21.24 -7.72
C PRO A 90 34.11 -22.06 -8.76
N GLU A 91 33.75 -23.29 -8.39
CA GLU A 91 32.92 -24.16 -9.21
C GLU A 91 31.50 -23.59 -9.25
N ASP A 92 30.91 -23.52 -10.45
CA ASP A 92 29.56 -22.99 -10.65
C ASP A 92 28.56 -23.85 -9.86
N THR A 93 28.01 -23.28 -8.77
CA THR A 93 26.91 -23.92 -8.05
C THR A 93 25.68 -23.85 -8.93
N PRO A 94 25.01 -24.99 -9.26
CA PRO A 94 23.83 -24.96 -10.11
C PRO A 94 22.75 -24.08 -9.46
N THR A 95 22.17 -23.18 -10.26
CA THR A 95 21.06 -22.35 -9.81
C THR A 95 19.86 -23.25 -9.48
N PRO A 96 19.25 -23.14 -8.28
CA PRO A 96 18.08 -23.94 -7.95
C PRO A 96 16.95 -23.63 -8.94
N VAL A 97 16.37 -24.68 -9.53
CA VAL A 97 15.21 -24.57 -10.41
C VAL A 97 13.96 -24.53 -9.52
N VAL A 98 13.19 -23.46 -9.62
CA VAL A 98 11.91 -23.32 -8.90
C VAL A 98 10.83 -24.05 -9.69
N GLU A 99 10.15 -25.00 -9.06
CA GLU A 99 9.02 -25.72 -9.65
C GLU A 99 7.74 -24.89 -9.51
N LEU A 100 7.18 -24.48 -10.66
CA LEU A 100 5.95 -23.70 -10.69
C LEU A 100 4.74 -24.61 -10.79
N THR A 101 3.77 -24.37 -9.92
CA THR A 101 2.44 -24.95 -9.96
C THR A 101 1.54 -24.07 -10.86
N PRO A 102 0.94 -24.63 -11.93
CA PRO A 102 -0.08 -23.92 -12.70
C PRO A 102 -1.27 -23.53 -11.83
N ILE A 103 -1.85 -22.36 -12.05
CA ILE A 103 -2.93 -21.84 -11.23
C ILE A 103 -4.21 -22.71 -11.36
N ASP A 104 -4.50 -23.26 -12.54
CA ASP A 104 -5.63 -24.19 -12.74
C ASP A 104 -5.52 -25.51 -11.95
N ALA A 105 -4.32 -25.87 -11.51
CA ALA A 105 -4.05 -27.03 -10.68
C ALA A 105 -4.25 -26.74 -9.18
N ILE A 106 -4.52 -25.49 -8.80
CA ILE A 106 -4.87 -25.12 -7.42
C ILE A 106 -6.34 -25.46 -7.19
N THR A 107 -6.57 -26.42 -6.31
CA THR A 107 -7.92 -26.92 -5.98
C THR A 107 -8.07 -27.05 -4.47
N ALA A 108 -9.30 -27.15 -3.98
CA ALA A 108 -9.57 -27.38 -2.55
C ALA A 108 -8.96 -28.68 -2.00
N GLY A 109 -8.61 -29.64 -2.86
CA GLY A 109 -7.90 -30.86 -2.45
C GLY A 109 -6.45 -30.61 -2.03
N ARG A 110 -5.88 -29.45 -2.38
CA ARG A 110 -4.50 -29.05 -2.07
C ARG A 110 -4.41 -28.07 -0.90
N THR A 111 -5.51 -27.79 -0.22
CA THR A 111 -5.51 -26.89 0.94
C THR A 111 -4.53 -27.37 2.00
N GLY A 112 -3.68 -26.47 2.49
CA GLY A 112 -2.57 -26.78 3.41
C GLY A 112 -1.27 -27.20 2.72
N GLU A 113 -1.24 -27.38 1.40
CA GLU A 113 0.00 -27.60 0.66
C GLU A 113 0.72 -26.28 0.38
N GLU A 114 2.05 -26.28 0.53
CA GLU A 114 2.88 -25.18 0.04
C GLU A 114 3.13 -25.34 -1.46
N VAL A 115 2.82 -24.29 -2.22
CA VAL A 115 3.00 -24.25 -3.67
C VAL A 115 3.72 -22.97 -4.07
N THR A 116 4.37 -22.99 -5.23
CA THR A 116 4.88 -21.76 -5.87
C THR A 116 4.11 -21.50 -7.15
N VAL A 117 3.48 -20.33 -7.26
CA VAL A 117 2.75 -19.89 -8.46
C VAL A 117 3.45 -18.68 -9.07
N GLU A 118 3.26 -18.47 -10.36
CA GLU A 118 3.69 -17.27 -11.06
C GLU A 118 2.57 -16.79 -11.99
N GLY A 119 2.17 -15.53 -11.87
CA GLY A 119 1.06 -14.97 -12.64
C GLY A 119 1.12 -13.45 -12.74
N THR A 120 0.37 -12.90 -13.67
CA THR A 120 0.17 -11.45 -13.82
C THR A 120 -0.93 -10.98 -12.87
N VAL A 121 -0.70 -9.87 -12.17
CA VAL A 121 -1.71 -9.24 -11.32
C VAL A 121 -2.79 -8.61 -12.19
N VAL A 122 -4.00 -9.15 -12.15
CA VAL A 122 -5.18 -8.66 -12.90
C VAL A 122 -6.24 -8.01 -12.00
N GLY A 123 -6.09 -8.14 -10.69
CA GLY A 123 -6.95 -7.53 -9.68
C GLY A 123 -6.16 -7.16 -8.44
N ALA A 124 -6.58 -6.12 -7.74
CA ALA A 124 -6.03 -5.73 -6.44
C ALA A 124 -7.13 -5.15 -5.56
N ALA A 125 -7.12 -5.49 -4.28
CA ALA A 125 -8.04 -4.96 -3.29
C ALA A 125 -7.37 -4.87 -1.92
N SER A 126 -7.86 -3.97 -1.07
CA SER A 126 -7.42 -3.87 0.32
C SER A 126 -8.51 -4.34 1.28
N PHE A 127 -8.10 -4.80 2.45
CA PHE A 127 -8.99 -5.08 3.58
C PHE A 127 -8.28 -4.74 4.89
N SER A 128 -9.00 -4.77 6.01
CA SER A 128 -8.51 -4.22 7.29
C SER A 128 -7.21 -4.83 7.82
N ALA A 129 -6.80 -6.00 7.32
CA ALA A 129 -5.62 -6.72 7.79
C ALA A 129 -4.61 -7.05 6.66
N GLY A 130 -4.83 -6.58 5.43
CA GLY A 130 -3.94 -6.91 4.31
C GLY A 130 -4.43 -6.45 2.95
N PHE A 131 -3.83 -7.07 1.94
CA PHE A 131 -4.10 -6.84 0.52
C PHE A 131 -4.35 -8.17 -0.18
N LYS A 132 -5.27 -8.18 -1.14
CA LYS A 132 -5.52 -9.29 -2.05
C LYS A 132 -5.07 -8.89 -3.44
N PHE A 133 -4.39 -9.80 -4.13
CA PHE A 133 -4.06 -9.67 -5.55
C PHE A 133 -4.63 -10.86 -6.30
N THR A 134 -5.28 -10.62 -7.43
CA THR A 134 -5.70 -11.72 -8.32
C THR A 134 -4.57 -11.97 -9.32
N LEU A 135 -3.99 -13.16 -9.27
CA LEU A 135 -2.96 -13.60 -10.21
C LEU A 135 -3.59 -14.42 -11.34
N ASP A 136 -3.15 -14.20 -12.57
CA ASP A 136 -3.56 -14.93 -13.77
C ASP A 136 -2.31 -15.42 -14.53
N ASP A 137 -2.22 -16.73 -14.79
CA ASP A 137 -1.11 -17.34 -15.55
C ASP A 137 -1.52 -17.78 -16.97
N GLY A 138 -2.74 -17.43 -17.39
CA GLY A 138 -3.38 -17.86 -18.63
C GLY A 138 -4.12 -19.21 -18.55
N THR A 139 -3.93 -19.98 -17.47
CA THR A 139 -4.65 -21.24 -17.21
C THR A 139 -5.82 -21.02 -16.24
N GLY A 140 -5.67 -20.11 -15.29
CA GLY A 140 -6.71 -19.77 -14.31
C GLY A 140 -6.34 -18.55 -13.49
N GLN A 141 -7.17 -18.26 -12.48
CA GLN A 141 -6.94 -17.17 -11.53
C GLN A 141 -6.95 -17.68 -10.08
N VAL A 142 -6.09 -17.10 -9.25
CA VAL A 142 -6.05 -17.36 -7.80
C VAL A 142 -5.77 -16.08 -7.04
N VAL A 143 -6.29 -15.97 -5.82
CA VAL A 143 -5.96 -14.87 -4.91
C VAL A 143 -4.59 -15.11 -4.29
N LEU A 144 -3.70 -14.13 -4.35
CA LEU A 144 -2.55 -13.99 -3.48
C LEU A 144 -2.95 -13.10 -2.30
N LEU A 145 -2.92 -13.64 -1.08
CA LEU A 145 -3.31 -12.93 0.13
C LEU A 145 -2.07 -12.47 0.89
N LEU A 146 -1.82 -11.16 0.91
CA LEU A 146 -0.72 -10.58 1.69
C LEU A 146 -1.29 -9.93 2.96
N TRP A 147 -1.19 -10.65 4.07
CA TRP A 147 -1.39 -10.07 5.40
C TRP A 147 -0.42 -8.91 5.63
N HIS A 148 -0.79 -7.94 6.47
CA HIS A 148 0.02 -6.76 6.72
C HIS A 148 1.49 -7.07 7.05
N ASN A 149 1.76 -8.03 7.92
CA ASN A 149 3.14 -8.43 8.25
C ASN A 149 3.90 -8.95 7.01
N VAL A 150 3.24 -9.72 6.16
CA VAL A 150 3.84 -10.25 4.92
C VAL A 150 4.06 -9.13 3.91
N TYR A 151 3.09 -8.23 3.74
CA TYR A 151 3.18 -7.09 2.84
C TYR A 151 4.28 -6.11 3.28
N ASP A 152 4.36 -5.80 4.57
CA ASP A 152 5.33 -4.87 5.15
C ASP A 152 6.76 -5.43 5.08
N ASP A 153 6.90 -6.76 5.16
CA ASP A 153 8.18 -7.47 4.98
C ASP A 153 8.53 -7.72 3.49
N CYS A 154 7.62 -7.46 2.56
CA CYS A 154 7.81 -7.73 1.14
C CYS A 154 8.58 -6.58 0.47
N TRP A 155 9.83 -6.87 0.09
CA TRP A 155 10.73 -5.88 -0.51
C TRP A 155 10.20 -5.30 -1.83
N ASP A 156 9.44 -6.10 -2.58
CA ASP A 156 8.89 -5.75 -3.89
C ASP A 156 7.48 -5.17 -3.81
N ALA A 157 6.89 -4.98 -2.62
CA ALA A 157 5.48 -4.60 -2.44
C ALA A 157 5.06 -3.37 -3.26
N ALA A 158 5.92 -2.35 -3.34
CA ALA A 158 5.65 -1.14 -4.13
C ALA A 158 5.57 -1.39 -5.65
N SER A 159 6.16 -2.49 -6.13
CA SER A 159 6.19 -2.92 -7.53
C SER A 159 5.09 -3.93 -7.86
N ILE A 160 4.30 -4.37 -6.87
CA ILE A 160 3.17 -5.28 -7.06
C ILE A 160 1.91 -4.43 -7.27
N ASN A 161 1.57 -4.18 -8.53
CA ASN A 161 0.35 -3.48 -8.94
C ASN A 161 -0.25 -4.17 -10.18
N LEU A 162 -1.40 -3.72 -10.67
CA LEU A 162 -2.02 -4.26 -11.89
C LEU A 162 -1.01 -4.29 -13.05
N GLY A 163 -0.88 -5.46 -13.68
CA GLY A 163 0.07 -5.73 -14.76
C GLY A 163 1.43 -6.29 -14.29
N ALA A 164 1.75 -6.25 -13.00
CA ALA A 164 2.99 -6.84 -12.50
C ALA A 164 2.98 -8.36 -12.67
N LYS A 165 4.11 -8.96 -13.03
CA LYS A 165 4.30 -10.41 -13.01
C LYS A 165 4.91 -10.82 -11.67
N VAL A 166 4.17 -11.59 -10.89
CA VAL A 166 4.51 -11.94 -9.51
C VAL A 166 4.74 -13.44 -9.40
N ARG A 167 5.80 -13.81 -8.70
CA ARG A 167 6.01 -15.17 -8.20
C ARG A 167 5.76 -15.18 -6.70
N ALA A 168 4.95 -16.12 -6.23
CA ALA A 168 4.63 -16.26 -4.82
C ALA A 168 4.73 -17.73 -4.41
N THR A 169 5.42 -17.99 -3.30
CA THR A 169 5.39 -19.28 -2.59
C THR A 169 4.51 -19.13 -1.36
N GLY A 170 3.62 -20.09 -1.10
CA GLY A 170 2.74 -20.01 0.05
C GLY A 170 1.82 -21.21 0.20
N GLU A 171 1.17 -21.29 1.36
CA GLU A 171 0.18 -22.31 1.64
C GLU A 171 -1.10 -22.06 0.83
N VAL A 172 -1.68 -23.10 0.25
CA VAL A 172 -3.01 -23.02 -0.35
C VAL A 172 -4.06 -22.93 0.76
N GLY A 173 -4.65 -21.75 0.92
CA GLY A 173 -5.77 -21.49 1.80
C GLY A 173 -7.12 -21.53 1.08
N GLN A 174 -8.20 -21.54 1.86
CA GLN A 174 -9.56 -21.33 1.36
C GLN A 174 -10.35 -20.46 2.34
N TYR A 175 -10.91 -19.35 1.86
CA TYR A 175 -11.74 -18.45 2.65
C TYR A 175 -13.07 -18.19 1.94
N GLU A 176 -14.19 -18.47 2.62
CA GLU A 176 -15.54 -18.33 2.05
C GLU A 176 -15.75 -19.03 0.68
N GLY A 177 -14.97 -20.09 0.44
CA GLY A 177 -14.99 -20.86 -0.80
C GLY A 177 -13.99 -20.41 -1.87
N GLU A 178 -13.37 -19.24 -1.71
CA GLU A 178 -12.33 -18.70 -2.60
C GLU A 178 -10.96 -19.31 -2.25
N LEU A 179 -10.26 -19.84 -3.25
CA LEU A 179 -8.90 -20.38 -3.09
C LEU A 179 -7.89 -19.24 -3.09
N GLN A 180 -6.91 -19.33 -2.18
CA GLN A 180 -5.89 -18.31 -2.01
C GLN A 180 -4.51 -18.93 -1.75
N ILE A 181 -3.46 -18.23 -2.16
CA ILE A 181 -2.08 -18.50 -1.79
C ILE A 181 -1.73 -17.55 -0.64
N GLU A 182 -1.29 -18.12 0.47
CA GLU A 182 -0.94 -17.42 1.70
C GLU A 182 0.57 -17.58 1.97
N PRO A 183 1.41 -16.61 1.54
CA PRO A 183 2.84 -16.63 1.84
C PRO A 183 3.11 -16.49 3.34
N GLY A 184 4.17 -17.15 3.83
CA GLY A 184 4.55 -17.10 5.24
C GLY A 184 5.30 -15.82 5.61
N PHE A 185 6.08 -15.26 4.68
CA PHE A 185 6.84 -14.03 4.88
C PHE A 185 7.06 -13.27 3.57
N GLY A 186 7.42 -11.99 3.65
CA GLY A 186 7.49 -11.12 2.46
C GLY A 186 8.49 -11.54 1.38
N GLY A 187 9.52 -12.32 1.73
CA GLY A 187 10.53 -12.82 0.78
C GLY A 187 10.06 -13.99 -0.09
N ASP A 188 8.92 -14.60 0.26
CA ASP A 188 8.24 -15.59 -0.57
C ASP A 188 7.54 -14.96 -1.79
N VAL A 189 7.41 -13.63 -1.81
CA VAL A 189 6.71 -12.89 -2.85
C VAL A 189 7.71 -12.01 -3.58
N LYS A 190 7.75 -12.16 -4.90
CA LYS A 190 8.69 -11.44 -5.77
C LYS A 190 7.99 -10.86 -6.98
N ALA A 191 8.23 -9.59 -7.27
CA ALA A 191 7.88 -9.01 -8.55
C ALA A 191 8.95 -9.41 -9.57
N ILE A 192 8.66 -10.43 -10.39
CA ILE A 192 9.55 -10.86 -11.49
C ILE A 192 9.62 -9.75 -12.55
N GLU A 193 8.48 -9.11 -12.80
CA GLU A 193 8.38 -7.88 -13.56
C GLU A 193 7.45 -6.93 -12.80
N GLY A 194 8.00 -5.84 -12.27
CA GLY A 194 7.24 -4.86 -11.50
C GLY A 194 6.32 -4.01 -12.37
N ALA A 195 5.21 -3.55 -11.81
CA ALA A 195 4.33 -2.56 -12.41
C ALA A 195 4.10 -1.37 -11.46
N VAL A 196 3.90 -0.20 -12.05
CA VAL A 196 3.55 1.03 -11.33
C VAL A 196 2.05 1.28 -11.51
N ALA A 197 1.42 1.90 -10.52
CA ALA A 197 0.02 2.31 -10.60
C ALA A 197 -0.24 3.14 -11.87
N TRP A 198 -1.18 2.65 -12.70
CA TRP A 198 -1.54 3.29 -13.97
C TRP A 198 -3.03 3.15 -14.26
N ALA A 199 -3.60 4.21 -14.81
CA ALA A 199 -4.92 4.27 -15.40
C ALA A 199 -4.95 5.46 -16.37
N THR A 200 -6.01 5.56 -17.17
CA THR A 200 -6.21 6.71 -18.06
C THR A 200 -6.29 8.00 -17.23
N PRO A 201 -5.45 9.03 -17.53
CA PRO A 201 -5.55 10.33 -16.86
C PRO A 201 -6.90 10.99 -17.13
N ARG A 202 -7.48 11.60 -16.09
CA ARG A 202 -8.75 12.31 -16.13
C ARG A 202 -8.63 13.64 -15.39
N GLU A 203 -9.26 14.68 -15.94
CA GLU A 203 -9.50 15.92 -15.22
C GLU A 203 -10.52 15.67 -14.11
N ILE A 204 -10.31 16.23 -12.92
CA ILE A 204 -11.13 15.92 -11.74
C ILE A 204 -12.61 16.29 -11.98
N GLY A 205 -12.87 17.46 -12.53
CA GLY A 205 -14.22 17.94 -12.87
C GLY A 205 -14.89 17.20 -14.02
N SER A 206 -14.18 16.32 -14.74
CA SER A 206 -14.75 15.48 -15.80
C SER A 206 -15.35 14.16 -15.29
N LEU A 207 -15.13 13.83 -14.00
CA LEU A 207 -15.64 12.60 -13.41
C LEU A 207 -17.12 12.72 -13.06
N THR A 208 -17.88 11.70 -13.41
CA THR A 208 -19.33 11.63 -13.21
C THR A 208 -19.75 10.25 -12.70
N GLY A 209 -21.04 10.07 -12.39
CA GLY A 209 -21.56 8.75 -12.01
C GLY A 209 -21.43 7.68 -13.12
N ASP A 210 -21.30 8.08 -14.39
CA ASP A 210 -21.08 7.13 -15.50
C ASP A 210 -19.67 6.50 -15.45
N ASP A 211 -18.77 7.08 -14.66
CA ASP A 211 -17.44 6.55 -14.42
C ASP A 211 -17.39 5.52 -13.27
N GLU A 212 -18.51 5.24 -12.58
CA GLU A 212 -18.56 4.28 -11.47
C GLU A 212 -18.00 2.91 -11.87
N GLY A 213 -17.11 2.37 -11.05
CA GLY A 213 -16.37 1.13 -11.28
C GLY A 213 -15.18 1.26 -12.22
N GLN A 214 -14.95 2.42 -12.86
CA GLN A 214 -13.77 2.64 -13.70
C GLN A 214 -12.56 2.99 -12.84
N ARG A 215 -11.40 2.42 -13.19
CA ARG A 215 -10.12 2.84 -12.64
C ARG A 215 -9.61 4.07 -13.39
N VAL A 216 -9.33 5.15 -12.67
CA VAL A 216 -8.88 6.43 -13.23
C VAL A 216 -7.59 6.90 -12.56
N MET A 217 -6.85 7.76 -13.25
CA MET A 217 -5.72 8.50 -12.69
C MET A 217 -6.09 9.99 -12.64
N ILE A 218 -5.98 10.60 -11.47
CA ILE A 218 -6.15 12.04 -11.27
C ILE A 218 -4.87 12.65 -10.71
N GLU A 219 -4.64 13.92 -11.01
CA GLU A 219 -3.62 14.75 -10.37
C GLU A 219 -4.24 16.06 -9.90
N GLY A 220 -3.82 16.53 -8.73
CA GLY A 220 -4.30 17.80 -8.19
C GLY A 220 -3.60 18.18 -6.90
N GLU A 221 -4.10 19.22 -6.27
CA GLU A 221 -3.65 19.70 -4.96
C GLU A 221 -4.60 19.23 -3.86
N VAL A 222 -4.04 18.85 -2.72
CA VAL A 222 -4.82 18.55 -1.51
C VAL A 222 -5.45 19.85 -1.00
N ILE A 223 -6.76 19.99 -1.10
CA ILE A 223 -7.49 21.17 -0.60
C ILE A 223 -7.66 21.08 0.92
N ARG A 224 -8.04 19.89 1.40
CA ARG A 224 -8.28 19.63 2.82
C ARG A 224 -8.32 18.13 3.10
N VAL A 225 -8.12 17.79 4.37
CA VAL A 225 -8.09 16.40 4.84
C VAL A 225 -8.97 16.26 6.07
N GLU A 226 -9.81 15.23 6.10
CA GLU A 226 -10.65 14.88 7.26
C GLU A 226 -10.33 13.46 7.74
N GLY A 227 -9.89 13.35 8.98
CA GLY A 227 -9.59 12.06 9.60
C GLY A 227 -10.84 11.34 10.09
N LEU A 228 -10.97 10.05 9.76
CA LEU A 228 -11.93 9.13 10.35
C LEU A 228 -11.19 8.05 11.15
N ARG A 229 -11.94 7.22 11.89
CA ARG A 229 -11.35 6.10 12.63
C ARG A 229 -10.76 5.03 11.73
N SER A 230 -11.41 4.75 10.60
CA SER A 230 -11.06 3.66 9.69
C SER A 230 -10.51 4.13 8.34
N ALA A 231 -10.50 5.44 8.08
CA ALA A 231 -10.13 6.02 6.80
C ALA A 231 -9.74 7.49 6.95
N VAL A 232 -9.32 8.10 5.85
CA VAL A 232 -9.14 9.53 5.72
C VAL A 232 -9.80 9.99 4.42
N LYS A 233 -10.54 11.09 4.49
CA LYS A 233 -11.08 11.78 3.33
C LYS A 233 -10.09 12.84 2.90
N VAL A 234 -9.51 12.69 1.71
CA VAL A 234 -8.59 13.66 1.11
C VAL A 234 -9.32 14.34 -0.03
N PHE A 235 -9.61 15.63 0.10
CA PHE A 235 -10.25 16.39 -0.97
C PHE A 235 -9.16 16.95 -1.87
N VAL A 236 -9.18 16.54 -3.14
CA VAL A 236 -8.18 16.90 -4.15
C VAL A 236 -8.84 17.76 -5.21
N GLY A 237 -8.21 18.87 -5.56
CA GLY A 237 -8.71 19.81 -6.57
C GLY A 237 -7.70 20.10 -7.67
N ASP A 238 -8.21 20.40 -8.85
CA ASP A 238 -7.47 20.96 -9.99
C ASP A 238 -8.24 22.17 -10.56
N ASP A 239 -7.83 22.70 -11.71
CA ASP A 239 -8.51 23.83 -12.36
C ASP A 239 -9.94 23.49 -12.84
N SER A 240 -10.29 22.21 -12.92
CA SER A 240 -11.57 21.71 -13.44
C SER A 240 -12.58 21.37 -12.34
N GLY A 241 -12.15 21.01 -11.13
CA GLY A 241 -13.03 20.67 -10.03
C GLY A 241 -12.35 20.12 -8.78
N GLU A 242 -13.14 19.67 -7.81
CA GLU A 242 -12.72 19.00 -6.57
C GLU A 242 -13.39 17.63 -6.48
N ILE A 243 -12.66 16.62 -6.01
CA ILE A 243 -13.19 15.28 -5.74
C ILE A 243 -12.69 14.74 -4.39
N LEU A 244 -13.51 13.89 -3.78
CA LEU A 244 -13.11 13.12 -2.61
C LEU A 244 -12.24 11.93 -3.05
N VAL A 245 -11.04 11.83 -2.48
CA VAL A 245 -10.24 10.61 -2.46
C VAL A 245 -10.43 9.94 -1.10
N PHE A 246 -11.05 8.77 -1.08
CA PHE A 246 -11.33 8.04 0.15
C PHE A 246 -10.23 6.99 0.40
N VAL A 247 -9.36 7.25 1.37
CA VAL A 247 -8.19 6.40 1.64
C VAL A 247 -8.41 5.61 2.92
N TRP A 248 -8.55 4.28 2.81
CA TRP A 248 -8.63 3.41 3.98
C TRP A 248 -7.37 3.47 4.84
N ARG A 249 -7.51 3.26 6.15
CA ARG A 249 -6.40 3.44 7.10
C ARG A 249 -5.23 2.48 6.85
N ASN A 250 -5.54 1.22 6.53
CA ASN A 250 -4.56 0.20 6.14
C ASN A 250 -3.71 0.63 4.92
N VAL A 251 -4.31 1.36 3.97
CA VAL A 251 -3.62 1.93 2.80
C VAL A 251 -2.80 3.14 3.24
N LEU A 252 -3.43 4.12 3.92
CA LEU A 252 -2.79 5.37 4.34
C LEU A 252 -1.53 5.16 5.16
N ASP A 253 -1.57 4.24 6.13
CA ASP A 253 -0.45 3.99 7.04
C ASP A 253 0.78 3.45 6.29
N ARG A 254 0.63 3.00 5.03
CA ARG A 254 1.68 2.44 4.16
C ARG A 254 2.04 3.32 2.96
N ILE A 255 1.38 4.47 2.78
CA ILE A 255 1.77 5.43 1.74
C ILE A 255 3.12 6.04 2.15
N ALA A 256 4.10 6.02 1.24
CA ALA A 256 5.49 6.40 1.52
C ALA A 256 5.64 7.82 2.09
N ASP A 257 4.82 8.77 1.66
CA ASP A 257 4.78 10.14 2.18
C ASP A 257 3.35 10.53 2.64
N ASN A 258 2.82 9.75 3.59
CA ASN A 258 1.48 10.02 4.14
C ASN A 258 1.39 11.33 4.95
N THR A 259 2.53 11.87 5.41
CA THR A 259 2.56 13.12 6.18
C THR A 259 2.36 14.32 5.27
N THR A 260 3.05 14.36 4.12
CA THR A 260 2.84 15.41 3.12
C THR A 260 1.46 15.30 2.48
N LEU A 261 0.96 14.07 2.23
CA LEU A 261 -0.43 13.86 1.79
C LEU A 261 -1.47 14.51 2.73
N GLY A 262 -1.19 14.53 4.04
CA GLY A 262 -2.02 15.16 5.06
C GLY A 262 -1.99 16.70 5.08
N THR A 263 -1.15 17.33 4.26
CA THR A 263 -0.90 18.77 4.27
C THR A 263 -1.62 19.46 3.11
N PRO A 264 -2.52 20.44 3.37
CA PRO A 264 -3.13 21.23 2.30
C PRO A 264 -2.10 21.94 1.41
N GLY A 265 -2.36 21.93 0.10
CA GLY A 265 -1.49 22.44 -0.97
C GLY A 265 -0.47 21.42 -1.51
N SER A 266 -0.34 20.25 -0.88
CA SER A 266 0.50 19.17 -1.43
C SER A 266 -0.05 18.69 -2.77
N ARG A 267 0.84 18.56 -3.77
CA ARG A 267 0.45 18.02 -5.07
C ARG A 267 0.51 16.50 -5.06
N VAL A 268 -0.53 15.85 -5.55
CA VAL A 268 -0.68 14.39 -5.51
C VAL A 268 -1.12 13.83 -6.86
N ARG A 269 -0.74 12.58 -7.13
CA ARG A 269 -1.31 11.72 -8.15
C ARG A 269 -1.99 10.55 -7.46
N VAL A 270 -3.23 10.27 -7.84
CA VAL A 270 -4.01 9.18 -7.30
C VAL A 270 -4.52 8.31 -8.44
N VAL A 271 -4.28 7.01 -8.33
CA VAL A 271 -4.95 6.00 -9.13
C VAL A 271 -5.99 5.31 -8.25
N GLY A 272 -7.20 5.12 -8.74
CA GLY A 272 -8.24 4.49 -7.93
C GLY A 272 -9.47 4.17 -8.73
N THR A 273 -10.36 3.40 -8.11
CA THR A 273 -11.68 3.12 -8.67
C THR A 273 -12.62 4.26 -8.31
N VAL A 274 -13.38 4.75 -9.29
CA VAL A 274 -14.46 5.69 -9.04
C VAL A 274 -15.63 4.94 -8.41
N GLU A 275 -16.09 5.39 -7.24
CA GLU A 275 -17.20 4.79 -6.51
C GLU A 275 -18.26 5.85 -6.19
N MET A 276 -19.51 5.39 -6.05
CA MET A 276 -20.64 6.21 -5.61
C MET A 276 -21.07 5.77 -4.21
N TYR A 277 -20.65 6.52 -3.18
CA TYR A 277 -21.01 6.22 -1.79
C TYR A 277 -21.95 7.26 -1.20
N GLU A 278 -23.15 6.83 -0.79
CA GLU A 278 -24.20 7.70 -0.25
C GLU A 278 -24.50 8.93 -1.14
N GLY A 279 -24.35 8.77 -2.46
CA GLY A 279 -24.57 9.83 -3.46
C GLY A 279 -23.38 10.77 -3.69
N ASN A 280 -22.21 10.52 -3.08
CA ASN A 280 -20.98 11.27 -3.31
C ASN A 280 -20.00 10.48 -4.17
N LEU A 281 -19.47 11.12 -5.21
CA LEU A 281 -18.49 10.51 -6.09
C LEU A 281 -17.13 10.56 -5.41
N GLU A 282 -16.46 9.43 -5.35
CA GLU A 282 -15.14 9.32 -4.73
C GLU A 282 -14.19 8.45 -5.54
N VAL A 283 -12.89 8.71 -5.41
CA VAL A 283 -11.83 7.87 -5.97
C VAL A 283 -11.18 7.09 -4.82
N VAL A 284 -11.20 5.76 -4.93
CA VAL A 284 -10.73 4.85 -3.89
C VAL A 284 -9.47 4.13 -4.37
N PRO A 285 -8.27 4.50 -3.87
CA PRO A 285 -7.05 3.75 -4.14
C PRO A 285 -7.08 2.39 -3.43
N ALA A 286 -6.69 1.33 -4.14
CA ALA A 286 -6.68 -0.03 -3.59
C ALA A 286 -5.36 -0.35 -2.87
N LEU A 287 -4.25 0.25 -3.32
CA LEU A 287 -2.91 -0.04 -2.81
C LEU A 287 -2.21 1.23 -2.32
N PRO A 288 -1.23 1.11 -1.40
CA PRO A 288 -0.44 2.26 -0.97
C PRO A 288 0.33 2.92 -2.13
N SER A 289 0.78 2.13 -3.09
CA SER A 289 1.48 2.62 -4.29
C SER A 289 0.56 3.29 -5.32
N ASP A 290 -0.76 3.26 -5.13
CA ASP A 290 -1.71 3.99 -5.97
C ASP A 290 -1.76 5.50 -5.66
N VAL A 291 -1.20 5.94 -4.53
CA VAL A 291 -1.13 7.34 -4.13
C VAL A 291 0.32 7.80 -4.11
N MET A 292 0.63 8.81 -4.92
CA MET A 292 1.97 9.40 -5.01
C MET A 292 1.91 10.89 -4.68
N VAL A 293 2.72 11.31 -3.70
CA VAL A 293 2.95 12.74 -3.44
C VAL A 293 4.03 13.25 -4.41
N LEU A 294 3.67 14.28 -5.18
CA LEU A 294 4.51 14.86 -6.23
C LEU A 294 5.30 16.10 -5.75
N GLY A 295 4.81 16.79 -4.72
CA GLY A 295 5.47 17.97 -4.17
C GLY A 295 4.79 18.52 -2.92
N MET A 296 5.57 19.24 -2.12
CA MET A 296 5.08 20.03 -0.99
C MET A 296 4.47 21.35 -1.48
N PRO A 297 3.56 21.97 -0.69
CA PRO A 297 3.05 23.33 -0.94
C PRO A 297 4.16 24.39 -1.01
#